data_AF-A0AAU9Y0L8-F1
#
_entry.id   AF-A0AAU9Y0L8-F1
#
_cell.length_a   1.000
_cell.length_b   1.000
_cell.length_c   1.000
_cell.angle_alpha   90.00
_cell.angle_beta   90.00
_cell.angle_gamma   90.00
#
_symmetry.space_group_name_H-M   'P 1'
#
loop_
_entity.id
_entity.type
_entity.pdbx_description
1 polymer ?
#
loop_
_entity_poly.entity_id
_entity_poly.type
_entity_poly.pdbx_seq_one_letter_code
_entity_poly.pdbx_strand_id
1 'polypeptide(L)'
;MKQHFSLHGDKWIPTKQIDSMWEFVKAVDWTEHWLIGLIVFHTATFLCVICTRKYTNFQIVLFLLLLGLAFASEQINTLGAQHWRTFAKEQYFDSAGLFITVVYSGPILLNCFVLTYCCCCCCYYYLVHSISSPKLNSTLSGKWLYNVLSSVFCPLDRIYCLFLLVLLDNETLLLYFKVSWLWTAWKMMIVVKRGQLKELKKKEREEKKSQ
;
A
#
# COMPACT_ATOMS: atom_id res chain seq x y z
N MET A 1 48.07 -21.75 10.88
CA MET A 1 47.27 -22.76 11.64
C MET A 1 45.82 -22.58 11.23
N LYS A 2 45.30 -23.46 10.36
CA LYS A 2 43.91 -23.44 9.91
C LYS A 2 43.01 -23.77 11.10
N GLN A 3 42.30 -22.78 11.64
CA GLN A 3 41.19 -23.05 12.54
C GLN A 3 39.92 -23.19 11.71
N HIS A 4 39.48 -24.43 11.54
CA HIS A 4 38.10 -24.77 11.24
C HIS A 4 37.24 -24.27 12.41
N PHE A 5 36.63 -23.09 12.25
CA PHE A 5 35.56 -22.66 13.14
C PHE A 5 34.25 -22.77 12.35
N SER A 6 33.51 -23.84 12.62
CA SER A 6 32.17 -24.08 12.10
C SER A 6 31.21 -23.07 12.72
N LEU A 7 31.07 -21.90 12.09
CA LEU A 7 29.89 -21.05 12.28
C LEU A 7 28.92 -21.40 11.15
N HIS A 8 27.89 -22.18 11.48
CA HIS A 8 26.58 -21.98 10.88
C HIS A 8 26.14 -20.57 11.32
N GLY A 9 26.76 -19.55 10.73
CA GLY A 9 26.54 -18.16 11.05
C GLY A 9 25.22 -17.79 10.41
N ASP A 10 24.18 -17.65 11.22
CA ASP A 10 22.91 -17.04 10.84
C ASP A 10 23.22 -15.76 10.07
N LYS A 11 23.17 -15.84 8.74
CA LYS A 11 23.55 -14.75 7.85
C LYS A 11 22.43 -13.71 7.91
N TRP A 12 22.58 -12.78 8.83
CA TRP A 12 21.65 -11.67 9.00
C TRP A 12 21.94 -10.60 7.94
N ILE A 13 20.95 -10.25 7.12
CA ILE A 13 21.09 -9.20 6.10
C ILE A 13 21.02 -7.83 6.81
N PRO A 14 22.12 -7.06 6.90
CA PRO A 14 22.10 -5.78 7.59
C PRO A 14 21.37 -4.73 6.75
N THR A 15 20.12 -4.42 7.10
CA THR A 15 19.33 -3.38 6.43
C THR A 15 19.96 -1.98 6.49
N LYS A 16 20.93 -1.75 7.39
CA LYS A 16 21.67 -0.47 7.53
C LYS A 16 22.76 -0.23 6.49
N GLN A 17 23.17 -1.24 5.71
CA GLN A 17 24.26 -1.14 4.72
C GLN A 17 23.77 -1.17 3.27
N ILE A 18 22.46 -1.01 3.07
CA ILE A 18 21.85 -1.09 1.74
C ILE A 18 21.55 0.33 1.28
N ASP A 19 22.25 0.77 0.24
CA ASP A 19 22.15 2.14 -0.27
C ASP A 19 20.87 2.33 -1.11
N SER A 20 20.22 1.24 -1.54
CA SER A 20 18.98 1.28 -2.32
C SER A 20 18.03 0.08 -2.11
N MET A 21 16.72 0.32 -2.21
CA MET A 21 15.68 -0.73 -2.13
C MET A 21 15.91 -1.89 -3.11
N TRP A 22 16.56 -1.62 -4.25
CA TRP A 22 16.84 -2.61 -5.28
C TRP A 22 17.96 -3.58 -4.88
N GLU A 23 18.97 -3.11 -4.15
CA GLU A 23 20.02 -3.96 -3.58
C GLU A 23 19.47 -4.88 -2.50
N PHE A 24 18.51 -4.41 -1.71
CA PHE A 24 17.80 -5.24 -0.74
C PHE A 24 17.06 -6.39 -1.42
N VAL A 25 16.26 -6.10 -2.45
CA VAL A 25 15.51 -7.10 -3.21
C VAL A 25 16.45 -8.10 -3.88
N LYS A 26 17.60 -7.66 -4.40
CA LYS A 26 18.62 -8.54 -4.98
C LYS A 26 19.32 -9.44 -3.96
N ALA A 27 19.43 -9.00 -2.71
CA ALA A 27 20.06 -9.77 -1.65
C ALA A 27 19.17 -10.92 -1.14
N VAL A 28 17.86 -10.88 -1.41
CA VAL A 28 16.92 -11.94 -1.04
C VAL A 28 17.12 -13.18 -1.93
N ASP A 29 17.18 -14.36 -1.33
CA ASP A 29 17.26 -15.63 -2.06
C ASP A 29 15.87 -16.05 -2.56
N TRP A 30 15.55 -15.66 -3.80
CA TRP A 30 14.27 -15.98 -4.44
C TRP A 30 14.08 -17.46 -4.79
N THR A 31 15.08 -18.32 -4.57
CA THR A 31 14.98 -19.76 -4.85
C THR A 31 14.25 -20.53 -3.74
N GLU A 32 13.97 -19.89 -2.61
CA GLU A 32 13.28 -20.56 -1.50
C GLU A 32 11.81 -20.87 -1.83
N HIS A 33 11.39 -22.12 -1.58
CA HIS A 33 10.07 -22.61 -1.96
C HIS A 33 8.91 -21.79 -1.37
N TRP A 34 9.04 -21.29 -0.15
CA TRP A 34 8.00 -20.48 0.48
C TRP A 34 7.88 -19.08 -0.16
N LEU A 35 9.00 -18.49 -0.61
CA LEU A 35 9.02 -17.24 -1.38
C LEU A 35 8.42 -17.42 -2.77
N ILE A 36 8.72 -18.53 -3.44
CA ILE A 36 8.10 -18.88 -4.72
C ILE A 36 6.58 -19.03 -4.54
N GLY A 37 6.15 -19.72 -3.47
CA GLY A 37 4.73 -19.82 -3.11
C GLY A 37 4.08 -18.46 -2.90
N LEU A 38 4.80 -17.51 -2.30
CA LEU A 38 4.32 -16.15 -2.11
C LEU A 38 4.19 -15.37 -3.43
N ILE A 39 5.14 -15.50 -4.35
CA ILE A 39 5.05 -14.90 -5.69
C ILE A 39 3.86 -15.47 -6.46
N VAL A 40 3.65 -16.78 -6.38
CA VAL A 40 2.49 -17.45 -6.98
C VAL A 40 1.20 -16.92 -6.36
N PHE A 41 1.13 -16.74 -5.05
CA PHE A 41 -0.02 -16.12 -4.37
C PHE A 41 -0.31 -14.71 -4.89
N HIS A 42 0.71 -13.85 -5.04
CA HIS A 42 0.51 -12.49 -5.58
C HIS A 42 0.07 -12.50 -7.04
N THR A 43 0.61 -13.40 -7.85
CA THR A 43 0.23 -13.55 -9.26
C THR A 43 -1.20 -14.06 -9.38
N ALA A 44 -1.57 -15.09 -8.60
CA ALA A 44 -2.92 -15.64 -8.57
C ALA A 44 -3.94 -14.61 -8.08
N THR A 45 -3.63 -13.85 -7.02
CA THR A 45 -4.52 -12.79 -6.53
C THR A 45 -4.70 -11.69 -7.56
N PHE A 46 -3.63 -11.24 -8.23
CA PHE A 46 -3.74 -10.26 -9.32
C PHE A 46 -4.59 -10.79 -10.49
N LEU A 47 -4.39 -12.04 -10.91
CA LEU A 47 -5.23 -12.68 -11.93
C LEU A 47 -6.69 -12.78 -11.49
N CYS A 48 -6.95 -13.14 -10.24
CA CYS A 48 -8.30 -13.14 -9.68
C CYS A 48 -8.94 -11.76 -9.76
N VAL A 49 -8.21 -10.68 -9.43
CA VAL A 49 -8.69 -9.30 -9.58
C VAL A 49 -9.13 -9.02 -11.02
N ILE A 50 -8.31 -9.39 -12.01
CA ILE A 50 -8.62 -9.17 -13.43
C ILE A 50 -9.80 -10.03 -13.91
N CYS A 51 -9.81 -11.32 -13.60
CA CYS A 51 -10.85 -12.25 -14.04
C CYS A 51 -12.22 -11.93 -13.41
N THR A 52 -12.24 -11.50 -12.16
CA THR A 52 -13.49 -11.23 -11.42
C THR A 52 -13.97 -9.79 -11.52
N ARG A 53 -13.38 -8.97 -12.40
CA ARG A 53 -13.73 -7.55 -12.65
C ARG A 53 -15.22 -7.28 -12.88
N LYS A 54 -15.97 -8.27 -13.36
CA LYS A 54 -17.43 -8.15 -13.62
C LYS A 54 -18.29 -8.44 -12.39
N TYR A 55 -17.73 -9.05 -11.34
CA TYR A 55 -18.45 -9.52 -10.16
C TYR A 55 -18.14 -8.63 -8.94
N THR A 56 -18.82 -7.48 -8.84
CA THR A 56 -18.56 -6.46 -7.81
C THR A 56 -18.61 -7.00 -6.38
N ASN A 57 -19.58 -7.87 -6.06
CA ASN A 57 -19.70 -8.46 -4.72
C ASN A 57 -18.47 -9.29 -4.35
N PHE A 58 -17.94 -10.07 -5.30
CA PHE A 58 -16.72 -10.85 -5.10
C PHE A 58 -15.50 -9.94 -4.91
N GLN A 59 -15.43 -8.84 -5.68
CA GLN A 59 -14.34 -7.87 -5.57
C GLN A 59 -14.30 -7.16 -4.22
N ILE A 60 -15.45 -6.84 -3.64
CA ILE A 60 -15.53 -6.24 -2.30
C ILE A 60 -15.03 -7.23 -1.24
N VAL A 61 -15.45 -8.50 -1.31
CA VAL A 61 -14.96 -9.54 -0.39
C VAL A 61 -13.45 -9.73 -0.53
N LEU A 62 -12.95 -9.81 -1.76
CA LEU A 62 -11.52 -9.93 -2.04
C LEU A 62 -10.73 -8.73 -1.51
N PHE A 63 -11.24 -7.52 -1.69
CA PHE A 63 -10.64 -6.30 -1.15
C PHE A 63 -10.53 -6.32 0.38
N LEU A 64 -11.62 -6.68 1.09
CA LEU A 64 -11.62 -6.78 2.55
C LEU A 64 -10.65 -7.86 3.05
N LEU A 65 -10.58 -8.99 2.35
CA LEU A 65 -9.64 -10.07 2.66
C LEU A 65 -8.19 -9.61 2.50
N LEU A 66 -7.86 -8.98 1.36
CA LEU A 66 -6.51 -8.47 1.10
C LEU A 66 -6.12 -7.38 2.11
N LEU A 67 -7.05 -6.50 2.47
CA LEU A 67 -6.81 -5.48 3.50
C LEU A 67 -6.56 -6.10 4.89
N GLY A 68 -7.32 -7.13 5.25
CA GLY A 68 -7.11 -7.89 6.49
C GLY A 68 -5.74 -8.58 6.52
N LEU A 69 -5.31 -9.17 5.40
CA LEU A 69 -3.98 -9.77 5.26
C LEU A 69 -2.86 -8.73 5.37
N ALA A 70 -3.02 -7.55 4.77
CA ALA A 70 -2.07 -6.46 4.92
C ALA A 70 -2.00 -5.95 6.36
N PHE A 71 -3.13 -5.85 7.06
CA PHE A 71 -3.15 -5.47 8.47
C PHE A 71 -2.44 -6.51 9.35
N ALA A 72 -2.56 -7.80 9.03
CA ALA A 72 -1.90 -8.89 9.73
C ALA A 72 -0.38 -8.96 9.48
N SER A 73 0.20 -8.09 8.64
CA SER A 73 1.60 -8.20 8.24
C SER A 73 2.57 -8.06 9.42
N GLU A 74 2.25 -7.22 10.40
CA GLU A 74 3.09 -7.02 11.58
C GLU A 74 3.15 -8.27 12.47
N GLN A 75 2.00 -8.95 12.63
CA GLN A 75 1.92 -10.19 13.41
C GLN A 75 2.64 -11.32 12.68
N ILE A 76 2.47 -11.41 11.35
CA ILE A 76 3.20 -12.37 10.50
C ILE A 76 4.71 -12.11 10.58
N ASN A 77 5.15 -10.85 10.56
CA ASN A 77 6.56 -10.50 10.69
C ASN A 77 7.15 -10.95 12.04
N THR A 78 6.41 -10.75 13.13
CA THR A 78 6.82 -11.17 14.46
C THR A 78 6.90 -12.69 14.57
N LEU A 79 5.90 -13.41 14.06
CA LEU A 79 5.89 -14.87 14.03
C LEU A 79 6.99 -15.44 13.14
N GLY A 80 7.22 -14.83 11.98
CA GLY A 80 8.30 -15.16 11.06
C GLY A 80 9.67 -14.94 11.70
N ALA A 81 9.87 -13.84 12.42
CA ALA A 81 11.11 -13.58 13.16
C ALA A 81 11.35 -14.59 14.30
N GLN A 82 10.30 -15.16 14.89
CA GLN A 82 10.43 -16.19 15.94
C GLN A 82 10.71 -17.59 15.37
N HIS A 83 10.13 -17.92 14.22
CA HIS A 83 10.15 -19.28 13.67
C HIS A 83 10.88 -19.41 12.33
N TRP A 84 11.66 -18.43 11.90
CA TRP A 84 12.30 -18.43 10.57
C TRP A 84 13.08 -19.71 10.26
N ARG A 85 13.73 -20.32 11.26
CA ARG A 85 14.53 -21.56 11.11
C ARG A 85 13.73 -22.77 10.64
N THR A 86 12.39 -22.76 10.76
CA THR A 86 11.56 -23.91 10.34
C THR A 86 11.26 -23.90 8.85
N PHE A 87 11.34 -22.75 8.17
CA PHE A 87 10.93 -22.61 6.76
C PHE A 87 11.91 -21.85 5.86
N ALA A 88 12.79 -21.02 6.44
CA ALA A 88 13.75 -20.20 5.71
C ALA A 88 15.19 -20.57 6.12
N LYS A 89 16.12 -20.47 5.16
CA LYS A 89 17.55 -20.66 5.40
C LYS A 89 18.19 -19.46 6.08
N GLU A 90 17.65 -18.26 5.86
CA GLU A 90 18.13 -17.00 6.41
C GLU A 90 17.01 -16.24 7.14
N GLN A 91 17.39 -15.37 8.07
CA GLN A 91 16.44 -14.55 8.82
C GLN A 91 16.14 -13.26 8.05
N TYR A 92 15.00 -13.22 7.35
CA TYR A 92 14.55 -12.04 6.59
C TYR A 92 13.75 -11.02 7.42
N PHE A 93 13.10 -11.47 8.49
CA PHE A 93 12.16 -10.64 9.26
C PHE A 93 12.91 -9.75 10.26
N ASP A 94 12.68 -8.44 10.14
CA ASP A 94 13.32 -7.39 10.92
C ASP A 94 12.31 -6.61 11.77
N SER A 95 12.79 -5.91 12.80
CA SER A 95 11.92 -5.11 13.68
C SER A 95 11.30 -3.90 13.00
N ALA A 96 11.92 -3.38 11.93
CA ALA A 96 11.33 -2.31 11.12
C ALA A 96 10.30 -2.84 10.11
N GLY A 97 10.24 -4.16 9.88
CA GLY A 97 9.29 -4.79 8.95
C GLY A 97 9.54 -4.41 7.49
N LEU A 98 10.76 -4.06 7.11
CA LEU A 98 11.08 -3.68 5.73
C LEU A 98 10.82 -4.84 4.77
N PHE A 99 11.27 -6.05 5.15
CA PHE A 99 11.11 -7.23 4.31
C PHE A 99 9.64 -7.56 4.05
N ILE A 100 8.85 -7.73 5.13
CA ILE A 100 7.42 -8.07 5.01
C ILE A 100 6.67 -6.97 4.25
N THR A 101 7.08 -5.70 4.38
CA THR A 101 6.40 -4.61 3.72
C THR A 101 6.63 -4.64 2.22
N VAL A 102 7.87 -4.87 1.77
CA VAL A 102 8.21 -4.88 0.34
C VAL A 102 7.68 -6.13 -0.34
N VAL A 103 7.82 -7.29 0.31
CA VAL A 103 7.62 -8.60 -0.32
C VAL A 103 6.18 -9.10 -0.15
N TYR A 104 5.51 -8.77 0.95
CA TYR A 104 4.18 -9.27 1.27
C TYR A 104 3.09 -8.18 1.20
N SER A 105 3.15 -7.14 2.04
CA SER A 105 2.05 -6.17 2.11
C SER A 105 2.03 -5.18 0.94
N GLY A 106 3.18 -4.82 0.38
CA GLY A 106 3.30 -3.91 -0.76
C GLY A 106 2.52 -4.38 -2.00
N PRO A 107 2.76 -5.59 -2.52
CA PRO A 107 1.98 -6.14 -3.63
C PRO A 107 0.49 -6.31 -3.31
N ILE A 108 0.14 -6.65 -2.07
CA ILE A 108 -1.25 -6.73 -1.60
C ILE A 108 -1.92 -5.35 -1.69
N LEU A 109 -1.25 -4.31 -1.20
CA LEU A 109 -1.75 -2.93 -1.24
C LEU A 109 -1.85 -2.42 -2.69
N LEU A 110 -0.93 -2.82 -3.57
CA LEU A 110 -1.02 -2.53 -5.00
C LEU A 110 -2.27 -3.20 -5.62
N ASN A 111 -2.56 -4.45 -5.27
CA ASN A 111 -3.80 -5.12 -5.70
C ASN A 111 -5.05 -4.40 -5.17
N CYS A 112 -5.06 -3.97 -3.91
CA CYS A 112 -6.13 -3.15 -3.33
C CYS A 112 -6.31 -1.81 -4.06
N PHE A 113 -5.21 -1.19 -4.49
CA PHE A 113 -5.24 0.01 -5.31
C PHE A 113 -5.91 -0.30 -6.65
N VAL A 114 -5.44 -1.30 -7.41
CA VAL A 114 -6.04 -1.66 -8.71
C VAL A 114 -7.54 -1.96 -8.59
N LEU A 115 -7.96 -2.67 -7.53
CA LEU A 115 -9.36 -2.97 -7.24
C LEU A 115 -10.21 -1.70 -7.09
N THR A 116 -9.71 -0.75 -6.31
CA THR A 116 -10.40 0.52 -6.06
C THR A 116 -10.59 1.30 -7.36
N TYR A 117 -9.56 1.39 -8.19
CA TYR A 117 -9.60 2.13 -9.45
C TYR A 117 -10.52 1.45 -10.49
N CYS A 118 -10.46 0.13 -10.60
CA CYS A 118 -11.33 -0.62 -11.52
C CYS A 118 -12.82 -0.51 -11.12
N CYS A 119 -13.12 -0.58 -9.82
CA CYS A 119 -14.48 -0.46 -9.30
C CYS A 119 -15.07 0.94 -9.57
N CYS A 120 -14.31 2.01 -9.33
CA CYS A 120 -14.72 3.38 -9.62
C CYS A 120 -15.04 3.58 -11.11
N CYS A 121 -14.22 3.05 -12.02
CA CYS A 121 -14.47 3.13 -13.47
C CYS A 121 -15.72 2.35 -13.91
N CYS A 122 -15.98 1.18 -13.32
CA CYS A 122 -17.17 0.39 -13.62
C CYS A 122 -18.45 1.03 -13.08
N CYS A 123 -18.44 1.54 -11.85
CA CYS A 123 -19.57 2.31 -11.31
C CYS A 123 -19.90 3.53 -12.17
N TYR A 124 -18.88 4.22 -12.69
CA TYR A 124 -19.07 5.33 -13.62
C TYR A 124 -19.76 4.90 -14.92
N TYR A 125 -19.28 3.84 -15.59
CA TYR A 125 -19.89 3.34 -16.82
C TYR A 125 -21.37 2.95 -16.64
N TYR A 126 -21.69 2.24 -15.55
CA TYR A 126 -23.06 1.87 -15.23
C TYR A 126 -23.95 3.07 -14.90
N LEU A 127 -23.43 4.06 -14.17
CA LEU A 127 -24.15 5.30 -13.87
C LEU A 127 -24.49 6.07 -15.16
N VAL A 128 -23.51 6.23 -16.06
CA VAL A 128 -23.71 6.89 -17.37
C VAL A 128 -24.72 6.14 -18.23
N HIS A 129 -24.63 4.81 -18.29
CA HIS A 129 -25.58 3.99 -19.06
C HIS A 129 -27.00 4.06 -18.49
N SER A 130 -27.17 4.02 -17.16
CA SER A 130 -28.48 4.15 -16.52
C SER A 130 -29.13 5.52 -16.78
N ILE A 131 -28.33 6.59 -16.86
CA ILE A 131 -28.81 7.95 -17.15
C ILE A 131 -29.13 8.10 -18.65
N SER A 132 -28.49 7.34 -19.55
CA SER A 132 -28.75 7.30 -21.00
C SER A 132 -30.02 6.52 -21.39
N SER A 133 -31.05 6.52 -20.54
CA SER A 133 -32.35 5.93 -20.88
C SER A 133 -33.04 6.77 -21.98
N PRO A 134 -33.61 6.15 -23.04
CA PRO A 134 -34.22 6.88 -24.16
C PRO A 134 -35.38 7.78 -23.75
N LYS A 135 -36.02 7.50 -22.60
CA LYS A 135 -37.08 8.31 -21.99
C LYS A 135 -36.61 9.68 -21.46
N LEU A 136 -35.31 9.84 -21.17
CA LEU A 136 -34.72 11.09 -20.69
C LEU A 136 -34.23 11.97 -21.86
N ASN A 137 -33.79 11.34 -22.96
CA ASN A 137 -33.12 11.98 -24.10
C ASN A 137 -34.08 12.75 -25.04
N SER A 138 -35.39 12.51 -24.94
CA SER A 138 -36.43 13.27 -25.64
C SER A 138 -36.69 14.66 -25.04
N THR A 139 -36.22 14.89 -23.82
CA THR A 139 -36.46 16.14 -23.07
C THR A 139 -35.21 17.01 -23.12
N LEU A 140 -35.36 18.32 -23.37
CA LEU A 140 -34.23 19.28 -23.46
C LEU A 140 -33.31 19.20 -22.22
N SER A 141 -33.90 18.94 -21.05
CA SER A 141 -33.22 18.72 -19.78
C SER A 141 -32.34 17.46 -19.77
N GLY A 142 -32.74 16.35 -20.40
CA GLY A 142 -31.94 15.11 -20.43
C GLY A 142 -30.79 15.12 -21.44
N LYS A 143 -30.91 15.88 -22.54
CA LYS A 143 -29.77 16.19 -23.42
C LYS A 143 -28.76 17.11 -22.74
N TRP A 144 -29.25 18.11 -22.01
CA TRP A 144 -28.40 18.96 -21.18
C TRP A 144 -27.73 18.14 -20.07
N LEU A 145 -28.47 17.26 -19.38
CA LEU A 145 -27.93 16.37 -18.35
C LEU A 145 -26.87 15.42 -18.91
N TYR A 146 -27.10 14.79 -20.06
CA TYR A 146 -26.12 13.94 -20.74
C TYR A 146 -24.87 14.73 -21.14
N ASN A 147 -25.02 15.92 -21.72
CA ASN A 147 -23.89 16.76 -22.12
C ASN A 147 -23.14 17.32 -20.90
N VAL A 148 -23.83 17.63 -19.80
CA VAL A 148 -23.22 18.06 -18.54
C VAL A 148 -22.50 16.90 -17.86
N LEU A 149 -23.14 15.73 -17.74
CA LEU A 149 -22.53 14.55 -17.14
C LEU A 149 -21.37 14.00 -18.00
N SER A 150 -21.48 14.06 -19.33
CA SER A 150 -20.41 13.70 -20.27
C SER A 150 -19.30 14.74 -20.34
N SER A 151 -19.54 16.03 -20.06
CA SER A 151 -18.48 17.05 -20.01
C SER A 151 -17.80 17.15 -18.64
N VAL A 152 -18.52 16.81 -17.56
CA VAL A 152 -17.98 16.77 -16.19
C VAL A 152 -17.14 15.52 -15.94
N PHE A 153 -17.44 14.37 -16.55
CA PHE A 153 -16.81 13.10 -16.18
C PHE A 153 -16.06 12.36 -17.32
N CYS A 154 -16.02 12.93 -18.54
CA CYS A 154 -15.23 12.40 -19.67
C CYS A 154 -13.85 13.09 -19.87
N PRO A 155 -13.08 13.35 -18.80
CA PRO A 155 -11.64 13.34 -18.96
C PRO A 155 -10.99 12.67 -17.74
N LEU A 156 -10.79 11.36 -17.79
CA LEU A 156 -9.95 10.67 -16.79
C LEU A 156 -8.51 11.23 -16.74
N ASP A 157 -8.10 12.03 -17.74
CA ASP A 157 -6.80 12.73 -17.77
C ASP A 157 -6.82 14.21 -17.31
N ARG A 158 -7.97 14.83 -16.99
CA ARG A 158 -8.04 16.28 -16.64
C ARG A 158 -8.51 16.59 -15.20
N ILE A 159 -9.04 15.59 -14.48
CA ILE A 159 -9.43 15.71 -13.05
C ILE A 159 -8.24 15.86 -12.10
N TYR A 160 -7.04 15.39 -12.50
CA TYR A 160 -5.80 15.72 -11.80
C TYR A 160 -5.50 17.25 -11.77
N CYS A 161 -6.08 18.06 -12.69
CA CYS A 161 -5.85 19.50 -12.78
C CYS A 161 -6.94 20.39 -12.16
N LEU A 162 -8.14 19.87 -11.81
CA LEU A 162 -9.30 20.67 -11.36
C LEU A 162 -9.66 20.50 -9.88
N PHE A 163 -9.22 19.45 -9.19
CA PHE A 163 -9.31 19.38 -7.72
C PHE A 163 -8.22 20.21 -7.01
N LEU A 164 -7.29 20.74 -7.82
CA LEU A 164 -6.39 21.85 -7.51
C LEU A 164 -7.11 23.22 -7.52
N LEU A 165 -8.42 23.30 -7.82
CA LEU A 165 -9.10 24.59 -7.96
C LEU A 165 -9.96 25.02 -6.76
N VAL A 166 -10.86 24.21 -6.18
CA VAL A 166 -11.94 24.81 -5.38
C VAL A 166 -12.48 23.79 -4.38
N LEU A 167 -12.26 23.84 -3.06
CA LEU A 167 -12.33 24.97 -2.09
C LEU A 167 -13.73 25.62 -1.94
N LEU A 168 -14.79 25.09 -2.57
CA LEU A 168 -16.16 25.58 -2.36
C LEU A 168 -17.19 24.43 -2.33
N ASP A 169 -17.45 23.97 -1.11
CA ASP A 169 -18.78 23.89 -0.45
C ASP A 169 -19.45 22.50 -0.19
N ASN A 170 -19.60 22.22 1.12
CA ASN A 170 -20.33 21.19 1.91
C ASN A 170 -19.94 19.68 1.84
N GLU A 171 -19.00 19.11 2.63
CA GLU A 171 -18.74 19.05 4.12
C GLU A 171 -19.70 18.09 4.86
N THR A 172 -19.34 16.85 5.26
CA THR A 172 -18.91 16.54 6.65
C THR A 172 -18.28 15.14 6.79
N LEU A 173 -18.73 14.14 6.02
CA LEU A 173 -18.35 12.73 6.22
C LEU A 173 -17.01 12.33 5.60
N LEU A 174 -16.68 12.90 4.43
CA LEU A 174 -15.45 12.57 3.69
C LEU A 174 -14.21 13.32 4.22
N LEU A 175 -14.39 14.51 4.80
CA LEU A 175 -13.33 15.20 5.54
C LEU A 175 -13.00 14.52 6.86
N TYR A 176 -13.96 13.89 7.54
CA TYR A 176 -13.65 13.13 8.75
C TYR A 176 -12.66 11.99 8.46
N PHE A 177 -12.88 11.25 7.37
CA PHE A 177 -11.93 10.20 6.96
C PHE A 177 -10.60 10.78 6.49
N LYS A 178 -10.57 11.78 5.60
CA LYS A 178 -9.31 12.34 5.06
C LYS A 178 -8.48 13.13 6.09
N VAL A 179 -9.12 13.93 6.93
CA VAL A 179 -8.47 14.68 8.04
C VAL A 179 -8.01 13.72 9.13
N SER A 180 -8.74 12.62 9.41
CA SER A 180 -8.29 11.60 10.35
C SER A 180 -6.99 10.94 9.88
N TRP A 181 -6.88 10.58 8.60
CA TRP A 181 -5.65 10.02 8.04
C TRP A 181 -4.47 11.02 8.05
N LEU A 182 -4.70 12.28 7.65
CA LEU A 182 -3.67 13.33 7.69
C LEU A 182 -3.27 13.74 9.12
N TRP A 183 -4.22 13.78 10.05
CA TRP A 183 -3.97 14.04 11.48
C TRP A 183 -3.17 12.91 12.13
N THR A 184 -3.45 11.67 11.74
CA THR A 184 -2.70 10.50 12.20
C THR A 184 -1.28 10.52 11.65
N ALA A 185 -1.10 10.81 10.35
CA ALA A 185 0.22 10.97 9.73
C ALA A 185 1.02 12.14 10.33
N TRP A 186 0.37 13.28 10.58
CA TRP A 186 0.99 14.46 11.20
C TRP A 186 1.44 14.19 12.63
N LYS A 187 0.62 13.50 13.44
CA LYS A 187 1.01 13.11 14.80
C LYS A 187 2.24 12.21 14.79
N MET A 188 2.35 11.28 13.83
CA MET A 188 3.54 10.45 13.67
C MET A 188 4.78 11.29 13.30
N MET A 189 4.66 12.27 12.40
CA MET A 189 5.77 13.16 12.05
C MET A 189 6.24 14.02 13.23
N ILE A 190 5.34 14.50 14.08
CA ILE A 190 5.72 15.24 15.31
C ILE A 190 6.49 14.33 16.26
N VAL A 191 6.05 13.09 16.46
CA VAL A 191 6.72 12.14 17.34
C VAL A 191 8.12 11.80 16.82
N VAL A 192 8.25 11.55 15.51
CA VAL A 192 9.53 11.31 14.85
C VAL A 192 10.46 12.51 15.01
N LYS A 193 9.99 13.73 14.73
CA LYS A 193 10.81 14.95 14.82
C LYS A 193 11.23 15.25 16.27
N ARG A 194 10.36 14.99 17.25
CA ARG A 194 10.72 15.08 18.68
C ARG A 194 11.75 14.03 19.10
N GLY A 195 11.68 12.83 18.55
CA GLY A 195 12.69 11.78 18.74
C GLY A 195 14.06 12.22 18.24
N GLN A 196 14.14 12.68 16.98
CA GLN A 196 15.38 13.18 16.38
C GLN A 196 15.98 14.35 17.17
N LEU A 197 15.15 15.27 17.66
CA LEU A 197 15.60 16.42 18.45
C LEU A 197 16.16 16.02 19.83
N LYS A 198 15.64 14.97 20.45
CA LYS A 198 16.16 14.45 21.73
C LYS A 198 17.54 13.82 21.54
N GLU A 199 17.74 13.07 20.46
CA GLU A 199 19.03 12.46 20.13
C GLU A 199 20.09 13.53 19.81
N LEU A 200 19.73 14.57 19.05
CA LEU A 200 20.62 15.71 18.78
C LEU A 200 21.04 16.42 20.07
N LYS A 201 20.08 16.74 20.96
CA LYS A 201 20.37 17.35 22.27
C LYS A 201 21.17 16.45 23.21
N LYS A 202 21.12 15.13 23.01
CA LYS A 202 21.93 14.19 23.78
C LYS A 202 23.39 14.24 23.31
N LYS A 203 23.62 14.22 21.99
CA LYS A 203 24.95 14.38 21.38
C LYS A 203 25.64 15.69 21.77
N GLU A 204 24.93 16.82 21.70
CA GLU A 204 25.48 18.13 22.11
C GLU A 204 25.89 18.16 23.61
N ARG A 205 25.16 17.46 24.48
CA ARG A 205 25.50 17.38 25.91
C ARG A 205 26.67 16.46 26.19
N GLU A 206 26.86 15.43 25.38
CA GLU A 206 28.02 14.55 25.45
C GLU A 206 29.27 15.30 24.96
N GLU A 207 29.18 16.02 23.84
CA GLU A 207 30.27 16.87 23.31
C GLU A 207 30.72 17.95 24.30
N LYS A 208 29.78 18.66 24.95
CA LYS A 208 30.07 19.67 25.99
C LYS A 208 30.66 19.10 27.29
N LYS A 209 30.55 17.80 27.55
CA LYS A 209 31.18 17.15 28.70
C LYS A 209 32.59 16.65 28.40
N SER A 210 32.91 16.49 27.11
CA SER A 210 34.22 16.06 26.61
C SER A 210 35.14 17.22 26.22
N GLN A 211 34.66 18.45 26.23
CA GLN A 211 35.44 19.70 26.19
C GLN A 211 35.59 20.25 27.60
#